data_AF-A0A848KGC9-F1
#
_entry.id   AF-A0A848KGC9-F1
#
_cell.length_a   1.000
_cell.length_b   1.000
_cell.length_c   1.000
_cell.angle_alpha   90.00
_cell.angle_beta   90.00
_cell.angle_gamma   90.00
#
_symmetry.space_group_name_H-M   'P 1'
#
loop_
_entity.id
_entity.type
_entity.pdbx_description
1 polymer ?
#
loop_
_entity_poly.entity_id
_entity_poly.type
_entity_poly.pdbx_seq_one_letter_code
_entity_poly.pdbx_strand_id
1 'polypeptide(L)'
;MTKKSSASVFLGIAAAGALSLGLAPSASAQPVGPWGVEGPCAGIAASDCLWTPSADGLTWSLYNRSAHYDKAGNFVCQTGYLVNDAAGCEGMMVAVRALPQLPIGDWIWAVAN
;
A
#
# COMPACT_ATOMS: atom_id res chain seq x y z
N MET A 1 10.74 17.22 -70.63
CA MET A 1 11.87 18.16 -70.41
C MET A 1 11.24 19.43 -69.83
N THR A 2 11.50 19.97 -68.63
CA THR A 2 12.64 19.93 -67.72
C THR A 2 12.20 20.49 -66.34
N LYS A 3 12.80 19.98 -65.24
CA LYS A 3 12.62 20.36 -63.81
C LYS A 3 12.72 21.87 -63.51
N LYS A 4 12.08 22.30 -62.40
CA LYS A 4 12.73 23.10 -61.34
C LYS A 4 12.01 22.93 -59.98
N SER A 5 12.78 22.46 -59.00
CA SER A 5 12.48 22.38 -57.56
C SER A 5 12.44 23.76 -56.90
N SER A 6 11.92 23.79 -55.67
CA SER A 6 12.13 24.72 -54.52
C SER A 6 10.77 25.23 -54.02
N ALA A 7 10.44 25.33 -52.74
CA ALA A 7 11.11 24.97 -51.49
C ALA A 7 10.00 24.90 -50.42
N SER A 8 10.25 24.11 -49.38
CA SER A 8 9.38 23.95 -48.21
C SER A 8 9.12 25.27 -47.49
N VAL A 9 7.85 25.53 -47.14
CA VAL A 9 7.48 26.37 -46.00
C VAL A 9 6.45 25.57 -45.19
N PHE A 10 6.93 24.85 -44.19
CA PHE A 10 6.09 24.28 -43.14
C PHE A 10 5.81 25.38 -42.11
N LEU A 11 4.62 25.97 -42.18
CA LEU A 11 3.94 26.66 -41.08
C LEU A 11 2.49 26.17 -41.18
N GLY A 12 1.88 25.49 -40.21
CA GLY A 12 2.10 25.56 -38.78
C GLY A 12 0.78 25.94 -38.12
N ILE A 13 -0.22 25.05 -38.16
CA ILE A 13 -1.42 25.09 -37.30
C ILE A 13 -1.84 23.65 -37.02
N ALA A 14 -1.25 23.04 -36.00
CA ALA A 14 -1.77 21.78 -35.45
C ALA A 14 -2.94 22.13 -34.54
N ALA A 15 -4.13 21.79 -35.00
CA ALA A 15 -5.39 21.96 -34.30
C ALA A 15 -5.36 21.22 -32.95
N ALA A 16 -5.85 21.91 -31.91
CA ALA A 16 -6.19 21.36 -30.62
C ALA A 16 -7.05 20.10 -30.77
N GLY A 17 -6.60 18.97 -30.22
CA GLY A 17 -7.36 17.73 -30.37
C GLY A 17 -6.65 16.46 -29.92
N ALA A 18 -6.13 16.43 -28.69
CA ALA A 18 -5.90 15.18 -27.96
C ALA A 18 -5.90 15.47 -26.46
N LEU A 19 -7.03 15.99 -25.98
CA LEU A 19 -7.47 15.78 -24.60
C LEU A 19 -7.54 14.28 -24.36
N SER A 20 -6.55 13.77 -23.65
CA SER A 20 -6.64 12.73 -22.61
C SER A 20 -5.21 12.30 -22.29
N LEU A 21 -4.44 13.16 -21.61
CA LEU A 21 -3.61 12.62 -20.55
C LEU A 21 -4.61 11.95 -19.61
N GLY A 22 -4.82 10.64 -19.82
CA GLY A 22 -5.62 9.83 -18.92
C GLY A 22 -5.13 10.13 -17.53
N LEU A 23 -6.03 10.71 -16.72
CA LEU A 23 -5.81 11.06 -15.34
C LEU A 23 -5.13 9.85 -14.66
N ALA A 24 -3.84 9.96 -14.39
CA ALA A 24 -3.22 9.16 -13.37
C ALA A 24 -3.71 9.72 -12.02
N PRO A 25 -4.45 8.90 -11.26
CA PRO A 25 -4.07 8.73 -9.88
C PRO A 25 -3.76 7.26 -9.65
N SER A 26 -2.56 6.81 -10.01
CA SER A 26 -1.97 5.65 -9.35
C SER A 26 -1.50 6.07 -7.96
N ALA A 27 -2.39 6.60 -7.12
CA ALA A 27 -2.12 6.82 -5.72
C ALA A 27 -2.43 5.53 -4.95
N SER A 28 -1.73 4.44 -5.32
CA SER A 28 -1.55 3.32 -4.42
C SER A 28 -0.43 3.72 -3.45
N ALA A 29 -0.76 3.94 -2.19
CA ALA A 29 0.18 3.58 -1.12
C ALA A 29 -0.08 2.08 -0.95
N GLN A 30 0.21 1.30 -2.00
CA GLN A 30 1.43 0.50 -2.08
C GLN A 30 1.52 -0.27 -0.77
N PRO A 31 1.15 -1.56 -0.78
CA PRO A 31 1.49 -2.38 0.36
C PRO A 31 2.96 -2.20 0.67
N VAL A 32 3.21 -2.07 1.96
CA VAL A 32 4.45 -1.53 2.48
C VAL A 32 5.29 -2.72 2.90
N GLY A 33 6.60 -2.62 2.74
CA GLY A 33 7.49 -3.76 2.98
C GLY A 33 7.31 -4.91 1.97
N PRO A 34 8.06 -6.01 2.15
CA PRO A 34 8.15 -7.09 1.16
C PRO A 34 6.90 -7.98 1.09
N TRP A 35 5.93 -7.80 1.99
CA TRP A 35 4.83 -8.76 2.19
C TRP A 35 3.54 -8.41 1.49
N GLY A 36 3.41 -7.23 0.88
CA GLY A 36 2.16 -6.93 0.18
C GLY A 36 0.99 -6.61 1.12
N VAL A 37 1.23 -6.33 2.41
CA VAL A 37 0.16 -6.12 3.41
C VAL A 37 -0.31 -4.67 3.42
N GLU A 38 -1.61 -4.47 3.17
CA GLU A 38 -2.28 -3.14 3.19
C GLU A 38 -2.84 -2.78 4.58
N GLY A 39 -2.96 -3.77 5.47
CA GLY A 39 -3.44 -3.60 6.84
C GLY A 39 -4.79 -2.86 6.91
N PRO A 40 -4.92 -1.85 7.79
CA PRO A 40 -6.17 -1.12 8.01
C PRO A 40 -6.53 -0.15 6.87
N CYS A 41 -5.65 0.00 5.88
CA CYS A 41 -5.86 0.88 4.73
C CYS A 41 -6.20 0.12 3.44
N ALA A 42 -6.54 -1.17 3.56
CA ALA A 42 -7.01 -1.97 2.44
C ALA A 42 -8.20 -1.30 1.74
N GLY A 43 -8.07 -1.05 0.43
CA GLY A 43 -9.08 -0.37 -0.38
C GLY A 43 -9.25 1.14 -0.14
N ILE A 44 -8.38 1.77 0.66
CA ILE A 44 -8.38 3.22 0.90
C ILE A 44 -7.30 3.88 0.04
N ALA A 45 -7.59 5.06 -0.50
CA ALA A 45 -6.60 5.83 -1.24
C ALA A 45 -5.42 6.24 -0.33
N ALA A 46 -4.21 6.27 -0.89
CA ALA A 46 -2.98 6.61 -0.18
C ALA A 46 -3.07 7.89 0.67
N SER A 47 -3.68 8.93 0.09
CA SER A 47 -3.82 10.25 0.69
C SER A 47 -4.78 10.27 1.88
N ASP A 48 -5.66 9.28 1.95
CA ASP A 48 -6.79 9.24 2.89
C ASP A 48 -6.52 8.25 4.03
N CYS A 49 -5.50 7.40 3.87
CA CYS A 49 -5.00 6.51 4.91
C CYS A 49 -4.24 7.31 5.97
N LEU A 50 -4.82 7.45 7.16
CA LEU A 50 -4.17 8.11 8.30
C LEU A 50 -3.15 7.21 9.01
N TRP A 51 -3.16 5.90 8.72
CA TRP A 51 -2.29 4.94 9.37
C TRP A 51 -0.90 4.97 8.74
N THR A 52 0.11 5.08 9.60
CA THR A 52 1.50 5.03 9.17
C THR A 52 2.00 3.59 9.26
N PRO A 53 2.45 2.99 8.15
CA PRO A 53 3.02 1.65 8.15
C PRO A 53 4.45 1.62 8.69
N SER A 54 4.84 0.49 9.26
CA SER A 54 6.23 0.17 9.59
C SER A 54 7.03 -0.21 8.34
N ALA A 55 8.36 -0.16 8.44
CA ALA A 55 9.25 -0.46 7.31
C ALA A 55 9.09 -1.91 6.78
N ASP A 56 8.76 -2.85 7.66
CA ASP A 56 8.46 -4.24 7.30
C ASP A 56 7.03 -4.43 6.80
N GLY A 57 6.15 -3.44 6.93
CA GLY A 57 4.76 -3.50 6.45
C GLY A 57 3.79 -4.29 7.30
N LEU A 58 4.26 -4.86 8.41
CA LEU A 58 3.46 -5.76 9.26
C LEU A 58 2.81 -5.03 10.45
N THR A 59 3.10 -3.74 10.62
CA THR A 59 2.57 -2.94 11.72
C THR A 59 2.10 -1.60 11.17
N TRP A 60 0.91 -1.21 11.57
CA TRP A 60 0.29 0.04 11.16
C TRP A 60 -0.07 0.82 12.40
N SER A 61 0.43 2.05 12.51
CA SER A 61 0.25 2.89 13.70
C SER A 61 -0.56 4.13 13.38
N LEU A 62 -1.52 4.43 14.25
CA LEU A 62 -2.35 5.63 14.20
C LEU A 62 -2.52 6.17 15.63
N TYR A 63 -2.03 7.39 15.86
CA TYR A 63 -1.99 8.03 17.16
C TYR A 63 -1.33 7.15 18.23
N ASN A 64 -2.11 6.64 19.19
CA ASN A 64 -1.67 5.80 20.31
C ASN A 64 -2.11 4.33 20.16
N ARG A 65 -2.39 3.89 18.93
CA ARG A 65 -2.79 2.53 18.59
C ARG A 65 -1.95 1.99 17.45
N SER A 66 -1.58 0.72 17.53
CA SER A 66 -0.91 -0.02 16.47
C SER A 66 -1.64 -1.30 16.18
N ALA A 67 -1.98 -1.55 14.92
CA ALA A 67 -2.53 -2.80 14.43
C ALA A 67 -1.42 -3.63 13.79
N HIS A 68 -1.36 -4.90 14.14
CA HIS A 68 -0.30 -5.79 13.72
C HIS A 68 -0.87 -6.95 12.90
N TYR A 69 -0.19 -7.28 11.81
CA TYR A 69 -0.64 -8.24 10.81
C TYR A 69 0.42 -9.30 10.55
N ASP A 70 0.00 -10.49 10.16
CA ASP A 70 0.90 -11.50 9.65
C ASP A 70 1.31 -11.20 8.19
N LYS A 71 2.25 -11.99 7.68
CA LYS A 71 2.78 -11.84 6.32
C LYS A 71 1.80 -12.25 5.22
N ALA A 72 0.65 -12.80 5.59
CA ALA A 72 -0.46 -13.10 4.68
C ALA A 72 -1.53 -11.98 4.70
N GLY A 73 -1.39 -11.01 5.61
CA GLY A 73 -2.31 -9.88 5.74
C GLY A 73 -3.42 -10.10 6.76
N ASN A 74 -3.39 -11.16 7.56
CA ASN A 74 -4.39 -11.40 8.59
C ASN A 74 -4.05 -10.63 9.87
N PHE A 75 -5.09 -10.12 10.54
CA PHE A 75 -4.93 -9.39 11.79
C PHE A 75 -4.49 -10.31 12.93
N VAL A 76 -3.39 -9.98 13.59
CA VAL A 76 -2.82 -10.77 14.69
C VAL A 76 -3.22 -10.17 16.03
N CYS A 77 -2.91 -8.89 16.24
CA CYS A 77 -3.17 -8.21 17.51
C CYS A 77 -3.13 -6.69 17.36
N GLN A 78 -3.60 -5.99 18.39
CA GLN A 78 -3.53 -4.54 18.49
C GLN A 78 -2.89 -4.15 19.82
N THR A 79 -2.02 -3.15 19.77
CA THR A 79 -1.47 -2.49 20.97
C THR A 79 -1.99 -1.06 21.04
N GLY A 80 -2.13 -0.52 22.26
CA GLY A 80 -2.48 0.88 22.45
C GLY A 80 -2.97 1.21 23.84
N TYR A 81 -3.34 2.48 24.08
CA TYR A 81 -3.71 2.97 25.42
C TYR A 81 -4.85 2.19 26.10
N LEU A 82 -5.76 1.59 25.32
CA LEU A 82 -6.90 0.82 25.82
C LEU A 82 -6.73 -0.71 25.69
N VAL A 83 -5.61 -1.16 25.13
CA VAL A 83 -5.32 -2.58 24.90
C VAL A 83 -4.00 -2.92 25.60
N ASN A 84 -4.10 -3.45 26.82
CA ASN A 84 -2.97 -3.74 27.70
C ASN A 84 -2.20 -5.03 27.38
N ASP A 85 -2.40 -5.60 26.19
CA ASP A 85 -1.71 -6.83 25.77
C ASP A 85 -0.44 -6.54 24.93
N ALA A 86 0.30 -5.51 25.32
CA ALA A 86 1.52 -5.12 24.60
C ALA A 86 2.56 -6.23 24.61
N ALA A 87 2.78 -6.89 25.75
CA ALA A 87 3.78 -7.96 25.88
C ALA A 87 3.41 -9.22 25.07
N GLY A 88 2.15 -9.64 25.09
CA GLY A 88 1.67 -10.77 24.30
C GLY A 88 1.76 -10.47 22.80
N CYS A 89 1.32 -9.29 22.40
CA CYS A 89 1.36 -8.86 21.00
C CYS A 89 2.79 -8.69 20.47
N GLU A 90 3.71 -8.11 21.25
CA GLU A 90 5.13 -8.04 20.90
C GLU A 90 5.72 -9.45 20.65
N GLY A 91 5.48 -10.39 21.57
CA GLY A 91 5.95 -11.77 21.44
C GLY A 91 5.41 -12.46 20.19
N MET A 92 4.11 -12.32 19.91
CA MET A 92 3.50 -12.85 18.68
C MET A 92 4.12 -12.23 17.43
N MET A 93 4.38 -10.93 17.44
CA MET A 93 4.94 -10.24 16.29
C MET A 93 6.42 -10.54 16.06
N VAL A 94 7.18 -10.90 17.09
CA VAL A 94 8.52 -11.50 16.92
C VAL A 94 8.40 -12.84 16.20
N ALA A 95 7.46 -13.70 16.59
CA ALA A 95 7.25 -14.98 15.95
C ALA A 95 6.82 -14.84 14.48
N VAL A 96 5.86 -13.95 14.18
CA VAL A 96 5.42 -13.62 12.81
C VAL A 96 6.61 -13.21 11.93
N ARG A 97 7.52 -12.40 12.47
CA ARG A 97 8.70 -11.93 11.71
C ARG A 97 9.73 -13.03 11.50
N ALA A 98 9.97 -13.87 12.50
CA ALA A 98 10.96 -14.95 12.46
C ALA A 98 10.53 -16.14 11.60
N LEU A 99 9.23 -16.46 11.57
CA LEU A 99 8.68 -17.59 10.84
C LEU A 99 8.49 -17.26 9.35
N PRO A 100 8.44 -18.26 8.45
CA PRO A 100 8.00 -18.06 7.06
C PRO A 100 6.57 -17.50 6.99
N GLN A 101 6.08 -17.16 5.80
CA GLN A 101 4.71 -16.69 5.63
C GLN A 101 3.72 -17.77 6.12
N LEU A 102 3.12 -17.51 7.28
CA LEU A 102 2.11 -18.36 7.92
C LEU A 102 0.90 -17.50 8.27
N PRO A 103 -0.33 -18.02 8.10
CA PRO A 103 -1.57 -17.30 8.43
C PRO A 103 -1.85 -17.35 9.93
N ILE A 104 -0.93 -16.80 10.73
CA ILE A 104 -0.99 -16.82 12.20
C ILE A 104 -2.23 -16.08 12.71
N GLY A 105 -2.62 -14.98 12.07
CA GLY A 105 -3.82 -14.24 12.44
C GLY A 105 -5.07 -15.13 12.36
N ASP A 106 -5.24 -15.86 11.25
CA ASP A 106 -6.37 -16.77 11.07
C ASP A 106 -6.39 -17.86 12.14
N TRP A 107 -5.24 -18.40 12.52
CA TRP A 107 -5.17 -19.44 13.57
C TRP A 107 -5.60 -18.92 14.93
N ILE A 108 -5.19 -17.69 15.29
CA ILE A 108 -5.59 -17.07 16.55
C ILE A 108 -7.11 -16.91 16.59
N TRP A 109 -7.71 -16.39 15.52
CA TRP A 109 -9.15 -16.16 15.46
C TRP A 109 -9.98 -17.44 15.29
N ALA A 110 -9.41 -18.49 14.67
CA ALA A 110 -10.05 -19.79 14.55
C ALA A 110 -10.14 -20.53 15.90
N VAL A 111 -9.21 -20.29 16.83
CA VAL A 111 -9.22 -20.91 18.17
C VAL A 111 -10.01 -20.06 19.18
N ALA A 112 -10.20 -18.77 18.89
CA ALA A 112 -10.95 -17.85 19.74
C ALA A 112 -12.49 -17.90 19.53
N ASN A 113 -12.98 -18.63 18.52
CA ASN A 113 -14.40 -18.86 18.23
C ASN A 113 -14.77 -20.34 18.45
#